data_AF-A0A158RZT5-F1
#
_entry.id   AF-A0A158RZT5-F1
#
_cell.length_a   1.000
_cell.length_b   1.000
_cell.length_c   1.000
_cell.angle_alpha   90.00
_cell.angle_beta   90.00
_cell.angle_gamma   90.00
#
_symmetry.space_group_name_H-M   'P 1'
#
loop_
_entity.id
_entity.type
_entity.pdbx_description
1 polymer ?
#
loop_
_entity_poly.entity_id
_entity_poly.type
_entity_poly.pdbx_seq_one_letter_code
_entity_poly.pdbx_strand_id
1 'polypeptide(L)'
;MFRKIARLFVIKTRWEAYMIIYALALGAIERGSVYLTRFPGFGGKLLFLACTGSVFMAGAKILDCLKYEKAERDGEAAQTVQTAPLPEDRREAA
;
A
#
# COMPACT_ATOMS: atom_id res chain seq x y z
N MET A 1 12.07 13.49 -16.81
CA MET A 1 12.25 12.14 -16.22
C MET A 1 11.76 12.01 -14.77
N PHE A 2 11.89 13.05 -13.92
CA PHE A 2 11.43 13.03 -12.52
C PHE A 2 9.99 12.57 -12.27
N ARG A 3 9.05 12.88 -13.17
CA ARG A 3 7.64 12.41 -13.10
C ARG A 3 7.49 10.88 -13.17
N LYS A 4 8.43 10.17 -13.80
CA LYS A 4 8.45 8.70 -13.85
C LYS A 4 8.97 8.08 -12.55
N ILE A 5 9.95 8.73 -11.90
CA ILE A 5 10.49 8.31 -10.61
C ILE A 5 9.44 8.51 -9.50
N ALA A 6 8.73 9.64 -9.53
CA ALA A 6 7.62 9.88 -8.59
C ALA A 6 6.52 8.82 -8.68
N ARG A 7 6.26 8.26 -9.88
CA ARG A 7 5.30 7.16 -10.07
C ARG A 7 5.69 5.86 -9.38
N LEU A 8 6.98 5.63 -9.10
CA LEU A 8 7.44 4.45 -8.37
C LEU A 8 7.07 4.50 -6.88
N PHE A 9 6.83 5.70 -6.34
CA PHE A 9 6.41 5.92 -4.95
C PHE A 9 4.89 5.99 -4.78
N VAL A 10 4.13 5.83 -5.86
CA VAL A 10 2.67 5.78 -5.83
C VAL A 10 2.24 4.32 -5.94
N ILE A 11 1.73 3.78 -4.84
CA ILE A 11 1.30 2.38 -4.76
C ILE A 11 -0.12 2.29 -5.30
N LYS A 12 -0.29 1.83 -6.54
CA LYS A 12 -1.62 1.81 -7.19
C LYS A 12 -2.25 0.42 -7.18
N THR A 13 -1.42 -0.61 -7.09
CA THR A 13 -1.84 -2.01 -7.19
C THR A 13 -1.40 -2.82 -5.98
N ARG A 14 -2.14 -3.90 -5.70
CA ARG A 14 -1.80 -4.87 -4.64
C ARG A 14 -0.44 -5.54 -4.88
N TRP A 15 -0.10 -5.77 -6.16
CA TRP A 15 1.19 -6.32 -6.55
C TRP A 15 2.36 -5.41 -6.21
N GLU A 16 2.25 -4.11 -6.48
CA GLU A 16 3.27 -3.12 -6.09
C GLU A 16 3.44 -3.06 -4.57
N ALA A 17 2.35 -3.10 -3.82
CA ALA A 17 2.42 -3.17 -2.36
C ALA A 17 3.18 -4.42 -1.88
N TYR A 18 2.86 -5.60 -2.43
CA TYR A 18 3.59 -6.82 -2.07
C TYR A 18 5.07 -6.76 -2.44
N MET A 19 5.43 -6.16 -3.58
CA MET A 19 6.84 -5.95 -3.93
C MET A 19 7.56 -5.02 -2.96
N ILE A 20 6.92 -3.94 -2.51
CA ILE A 20 7.51 -3.04 -1.51
C ILE A 20 7.64 -3.72 -0.15
N ILE A 21 6.60 -4.42 0.32
CA ILE A 21 6.65 -5.17 1.58
C ILE A 21 7.75 -6.23 1.54
N TYR A 22 7.92 -6.91 0.40
CA TYR A 22 9.00 -7.88 0.20
C TYR A 22 10.39 -7.23 0.24
N ALA A 23 10.56 -6.08 -0.41
CA ALA A 23 11.82 -5.32 -0.35
C ALA A 23 12.15 -4.85 1.08
N LEU A 24 11.16 -4.38 1.84
CA LEU A 24 11.30 -4.01 3.24
C LEU A 24 11.66 -5.22 4.12
N ALA A 25 11.03 -6.37 3.88
CA ALA A 25 11.30 -7.61 4.59
C ALA A 25 12.75 -8.09 4.36
N LEU A 26 13.22 -8.08 3.11
CA LEU A 26 14.60 -8.46 2.79
C LEU A 26 15.62 -7.59 3.54
N GLY A 27 15.45 -6.26 3.48
CA GLY A 27 16.37 -5.33 4.18
C GLY A 27 16.32 -5.48 5.72
N ALA A 28 15.13 -5.73 6.27
CA ALA A 28 14.96 -5.97 7.70
C ALA A 28 15.62 -7.27 8.16
N ILE A 29 15.53 -8.35 7.37
CA ILE A 29 16.17 -9.64 7.69
C ILE A 29 17.69 -9.52 7.58
N GLU A 30 18.20 -8.86 6.54
CA GLU A 30 19.65 -8.69 6.36
C GLU A 30 20.26 -7.93 7.55
N ARG A 31 19.68 -6.77 7.92
CA ARG A 31 20.12 -6.03 9.12
C ARG A 31 19.83 -6.76 10.43
N GLY A 32 18.69 -7.43 10.50
CA GLY A 32 18.30 -8.21 11.66
C GLY A 32 19.29 -9.34 11.96
N SER A 33 19.78 -10.01 10.92
CA SER A 33 20.76 -11.09 11.05
C SER A 33 22.08 -10.60 11.67
N VAL A 34 22.47 -9.35 11.38
CA VAL A 34 23.64 -8.70 11.98
C VAL A 34 23.44 -8.49 13.49
N TYR A 35 22.21 -8.23 13.96
CA TYR A 35 21.96 -8.10 15.40
C TYR A 35 22.15 -9.41 16.16
N LEU A 36 21.85 -10.55 15.54
CA LEU A 36 22.05 -11.87 16.14
C LEU A 36 23.54 -12.22 16.30
N THR A 37 24.38 -11.79 15.36
CA THR A 37 25.82 -12.06 15.39
C THR A 37 26.60 -11.05 16.25
N ARG A 38 26.19 -9.78 16.25
CA ARG A 38 26.88 -8.70 16.97
C ARG A 38 26.51 -8.63 18.45
N PHE A 39 25.28 -8.98 18.81
CA PHE A 39 24.79 -8.97 20.19
C PHE A 39 24.28 -10.35 20.60
N PRO A 40 25.18 -11.33 20.80
CA PRO A 40 24.79 -12.68 21.19
C PRO A 40 24.10 -12.64 22.57
N GLY A 41 22.83 -13.04 22.61
CA GLY A 41 22.01 -13.02 23.82
C GLY A 41 20.54 -12.74 23.53
N PHE A 42 19.78 -12.41 24.58
CA PHE A 42 18.36 -12.06 24.45
C PHE A 42 18.15 -10.73 23.72
N GLY A 43 19.08 -9.79 23.87
CA GLY A 43 19.05 -8.47 23.22
C GLY A 43 19.02 -8.57 21.69
N GLY A 44 19.93 -9.34 21.07
CA GLY A 44 19.97 -9.52 19.62
C GLY A 44 18.68 -10.14 19.05
N LYS A 45 18.06 -11.06 19.80
CA LYS A 45 16.77 -11.67 19.42
C LYS A 45 15.61 -10.67 19.50
N LEU A 46 15.57 -9.84 20.54
CA LEU A 46 14.58 -8.77 20.66
C LEU A 46 14.73 -7.73 19.54
N LEU A 47 15.97 -7.33 19.21
CA LEU A 47 16.26 -6.41 18.11
C LEU A 47 15.85 -7.00 16.74
N PHE A 48 16.13 -8.29 16.51
CA PHE A 48 15.67 -9.01 15.32
C PHE A 48 14.14 -9.06 15.22
N LEU A 49 13.47 -9.36 16.33
CA LEU A 49 12.02 -9.45 16.41
C LEU A 49 11.36 -8.07 16.24
N ALA A 50 11.95 -7.01 16.81
CA ALA A 50 11.51 -5.63 16.60
C ALA A 50 11.64 -5.22 15.13
N CYS A 51 12.73 -5.60 14.47
CA CYS A 51 12.96 -5.28 13.06
C CYS A 51 11.93 -5.97 12.15
N THR A 52 11.71 -7.27 12.33
CA THR A 52 10.70 -8.02 11.57
C THR A 52 9.27 -7.58 11.92
N GLY A 53 8.98 -7.31 13.19
CA GLY A 53 7.71 -6.75 13.66
C GLY A 53 7.36 -5.40 13.02
N SER A 54 8.36 -4.54 12.79
CA SER A 54 8.17 -3.25 12.10
C SER A 54 7.66 -3.41 10.66
N VAL A 55 8.11 -4.46 9.96
CA VAL A 55 7.68 -4.77 8.59
C VAL A 55 6.23 -5.24 8.54
N PHE A 56 5.78 -6.02 9.52
CA PHE A 56 4.37 -6.43 9.61
C PHE A 56 3.45 -5.24 9.87
N MET A 57 3.83 -4.32 10.77
CA MET A 57 3.07 -3.10 11.01
C MET A 57 3.02 -2.20 9.77
N ALA A 58 4.14 -2.04 9.07
CA ALA A 58 4.21 -1.30 7.82
C ALA A 58 3.36 -1.96 6.72
N GLY A 59 3.45 -3.29 6.57
CA GLY A 59 2.67 -4.05 5.60
C GLY A 59 1.16 -3.95 5.83
N ALA A 60 0.71 -4.02 7.09
CA ALA A 60 -0.69 -3.84 7.44
C ALA A 60 -1.20 -2.44 7.04
N LYS A 61 -0.46 -1.39 7.37
CA LYS A 61 -0.78 0.00 6.99
C LYS A 61 -0.85 0.19 5.47
N ILE A 62 0.13 -0.35 4.73
CA ILE A 62 0.16 -0.27 3.26
C ILE A 62 -1.06 -0.97 2.63
N LEU A 63 -1.40 -2.16 3.12
CA LEU A 63 -2.54 -2.92 2.62
C LEU A 63 -3.89 -2.26 2.97
N ASP A 64 -3.99 -1.58 4.10
CA ASP A 64 -5.22 -0.86 4.47
C ASP A 64 -5.40 0.40 3.63
N CYS A 65 -4.36 1.22 3.43
CA CYS A 65 -4.44 2.39 2.54
C CYS A 65 -4.93 2.00 1.14
N LEU A 66 -4.49 0.86 0.59
CA LEU A 66 -4.98 0.36 -0.69
C LEU A 66 -6.47 -0.03 -0.69
N LYS A 67 -7.02 -0.49 0.44
CA LYS A 67 -8.46 -0.75 0.55
C LYS A 67 -9.24 0.56 0.58
N TYR A 68 -8.75 1.56 1.30
CA TYR A 68 -9.36 2.89 1.36
C TYR A 68 -9.34 3.58 -0.01
N GLU A 69 -8.19 3.62 -0.71
CA GLU A 69 -8.10 4.18 -2.07
C GLU A 69 -9.03 3.48 -3.06
N LYS A 70 -9.22 2.15 -2.91
CA LYS A 70 -10.18 1.41 -3.75
C LYS A 70 -11.62 1.79 -3.41
N ALA A 71 -11.96 1.88 -2.12
CA ALA A 71 -13.30 2.25 -1.67
C ALA A 71 -13.67 3.69 -2.08
N GLU A 72 -12.72 4.63 -2.04
CA GLU A 72 -12.91 6.01 -2.51
C GLU A 72 -13.17 6.03 -4.02
N ARG A 73 -12.38 5.32 -4.83
CA ARG A 73 -12.61 5.20 -6.29
C ARG A 73 -13.97 4.59 -6.63
N ASP A 74 -14.36 3.54 -5.91
CA ASP A 74 -15.64 2.85 -6.13
C ASP A 74 -16.82 3.76 -5.70
N GLY A 75 -16.64 4.60 -4.67
CA GLY A 75 -17.61 5.60 -4.22
C GLY A 75 -17.76 6.79 -5.17
N GLU A 76 -16.66 7.31 -5.73
CA GLU A 76 -16.69 8.34 -6.78
C GLU A 76 -17.32 7.83 -8.08
N ALA A 77 -17.06 6.57 -8.44
CA ALA A 77 -17.70 5.91 -9.59
C ALA A 77 -19.22 5.75 -9.40
N ALA A 78 -19.68 5.47 -8.18
CA ALA A 78 -21.10 5.41 -7.86
C ALA A 78 -21.77 6.80 -7.90
N GLN A 79 -21.09 7.85 -7.42
CA GLN A 79 -21.60 9.23 -7.47
C GLN A 79 -21.69 9.81 -8.88
N THR A 80 -20.71 9.51 -9.74
CA THR A 80 -20.69 10.01 -11.13
C THR A 80 -21.80 9.39 -11.98
N VAL A 81 -22.17 8.13 -11.73
CA VAL A 81 -23.30 7.47 -12.41
C VAL A 81 -24.65 8.06 -11.96
N GLN A 82 -24.76 8.49 -10.70
CA GLN A 82 -26.01 9.04 -10.14
C GLN A 82 -26.26 10.51 -10.49
N THR A 83 -25.21 11.26 -10.83
CA THR A 83 -25.29 12.67 -11.26
C THR A 83 -25.36 12.85 -12.78
N ALA A 84 -25.34 11.77 -13.55
CA ALA A 84 -25.56 11.81 -14.98
C ALA A 84 -26.97 12.36 -15.28
N PRO A 85 -27.09 13.45 -16.07
CA PRO A 85 -28.40 13.98 -16.44
C PRO A 85 -29.19 12.88 -17.16
N LEU A 86 -30.43 12.66 -16.74
CA LEU A 86 -31.39 11.83 -17.47
C LEU A 86 -31.43 12.33 -18.93
N PRO A 87 -31.32 11.47 -19.96
CA PRO A 87 -31.40 11.92 -21.34
C PRO A 87 -32.76 12.59 -21.59
N GLU A 88 -32.75 13.90 -21.83
CA GLU A 88 -33.92 14.76 -22.12
C GLU A 88 -34.50 14.55 -23.53
N ASP A 89 -34.11 13.50 -24.25
CA ASP A 89 -34.50 13.25 -25.65
C ASP A 89 -35.92 12.64 -25.82
N ARG A 90 -36.76 12.67 -24.77
CA ARG A 90 -38.15 12.16 -24.82
C ARG A 90 -39.20 13.26 -24.69
N ARG A 91 -38.82 14.52 -24.49
CA ARG A 91 -39.78 15.62 -24.21
C ARG A 91 -40.16 16.48 -25.41
N GLU A 92 -39.47 16.35 -26.55
CA GLU A 92 -39.73 17.19 -27.74
C GLU A 92 -40.58 16.50 -28.84
N ALA A 93 -41.17 15.33 -28.58
CA ALA A 93 -41.90 14.55 -29.59
C ALA A 93 -43.41 14.34 -29.31
N ALA A 94 -44.06 15.21 -28.51
CA ALA A 94 -45.50 15.13 -28.24
C ALA A 94 -46.21 16.47 -28.49
#